data_AF-A2DDH3-F1
#
_entry.id   AF-A2DDH3-F1
#
_cell.length_a   1.000
_cell.length_b   1.000
_cell.length_c   1.000
_cell.angle_alpha   90.00
_cell.angle_beta   90.00
_cell.angle_gamma   90.00
#
_symmetry.space_group_name_H-M   'P 1'
#
loop_
_entity.id
_entity.type
_entity.pdbx_description
1 polymer ?
#
loop_
_entity_poly.entity_id
_entity_poly.type
_entity_poly.pdbx_seq_one_letter_code
_entity_poly.pdbx_strand_id
1 'polypeptide(L)'
;MISDEFSYIYEPKNNRLESMYFGNLYSTESPLYYIAGDKVDELKSKFPKLDINKSLNDITLLDCAIKYGSELCFNYLKNLGANYTSNSEKYAVQGGNKDIFMQMIEDGESFDNMINTALKYRNYEIADYLKSNFGQTFDSIAESMYFGNYDIASYLLTNGADINKLYNLFLFIFIIVL
;
A
#
# COMPACT_ATOMS: atom_id res chain seq x y z
N MET A 1 -0.02 31.26 24.28
CA MET A 1 1.00 30.31 24.75
C MET A 1 0.38 28.93 24.58
N ILE A 2 0.44 28.42 23.35
CA ILE A 2 0.00 27.05 23.02
C ILE A 2 1.28 26.23 23.11
N SER A 3 1.21 25.13 23.87
CA SER A 3 2.33 24.32 24.30
C SER A 3 3.14 23.75 23.14
N ASP A 4 4.46 23.73 23.32
CA ASP A 4 5.50 23.18 22.43
C ASP A 4 5.38 21.65 22.18
N GLU A 5 4.25 21.02 22.49
CA GLU A 5 4.03 19.57 22.33
C GLU A 5 3.60 19.15 20.90
N PHE A 6 3.20 20.09 20.04
CA PHE A 6 2.79 19.78 18.66
C PHE A 6 3.90 19.91 17.61
N SER A 7 5.12 20.29 18.03
CA SER A 7 6.28 20.46 17.14
C SER A 7 6.93 19.13 16.68
N TYR A 8 6.56 17.99 17.26
CA TYR A 8 7.17 16.69 16.94
C TYR A 8 6.59 15.97 15.71
N ILE A 9 5.58 16.52 15.05
CA ILE A 9 4.93 15.85 13.90
C ILE A 9 5.54 16.27 12.55
N TYR A 10 6.48 17.22 12.52
CA TYR A 10 7.12 17.65 11.28
C TYR A 10 8.63 17.91 11.46
N GLU A 11 9.42 16.84 11.40
CA GLU A 11 10.84 16.92 11.01
C GLU A 11 11.24 15.77 10.06
N PRO A 12 12.15 16.01 9.10
CA PRO A 12 12.47 15.08 8.02
C PRO A 12 13.44 13.95 8.43
N LYS A 13 13.13 12.74 7.96
CA LYS A 13 14.00 11.54 7.77
C LYS A 13 15.16 11.33 8.77
N ASN A 14 14.86 10.63 9.87
CA ASN A 14 15.88 10.05 10.75
C ASN A 14 16.16 8.58 10.34
N ASN A 15 17.23 8.34 9.59
CA ASN A 15 17.69 7.01 9.14
C ASN A 15 17.75 5.94 10.26
N ARG A 16 17.90 6.34 11.53
CA ARG A 16 17.90 5.41 12.67
C ARG A 16 16.53 4.78 12.91
N LEU A 17 15.44 5.55 12.85
CA LEU A 17 14.09 5.03 13.10
C LEU A 17 13.67 4.07 11.98
N GLU A 18 13.91 4.43 10.72
CA GLU A 18 13.67 3.54 9.58
C GLU A 18 14.44 2.22 9.73
N SER A 19 15.73 2.27 10.06
CA SER A 19 16.53 1.06 10.31
C SER A 19 16.01 0.21 11.49
N MET A 20 15.38 0.85 12.49
CA MET A 20 14.83 0.20 13.68
C MET A 20 13.48 -0.48 13.38
N TYR A 21 12.66 0.10 12.49
CA TYR A 21 11.42 -0.52 12.01
C TYR A 21 11.68 -1.67 11.03
N PHE A 22 12.61 -1.52 10.08
CA PHE A 22 12.96 -2.58 9.12
C PHE A 22 13.75 -3.74 9.76
N GLY A 23 14.65 -3.43 10.70
CA GLY A 23 15.44 -4.42 11.43
C GLY A 23 14.59 -5.38 12.27
N ASN A 24 13.35 -4.99 12.60
CA ASN A 24 12.39 -5.86 13.28
C ASN A 24 11.58 -6.75 12.31
N LEU A 25 11.50 -6.40 11.01
CA LEU A 25 10.71 -7.13 10.00
C LEU A 25 11.55 -8.19 9.27
N TYR A 26 12.78 -7.84 8.90
CA TYR A 26 13.68 -8.74 8.17
C TYR A 26 15.07 -8.73 8.79
N SER A 27 15.65 -9.93 8.91
CA SER A 27 17.06 -10.09 9.28
C SER A 27 17.97 -9.42 8.25
N THR A 28 19.07 -8.81 8.71
CA THR A 28 20.13 -8.26 7.84
C THR A 28 20.80 -9.31 6.96
N GLU A 29 20.58 -10.60 7.21
CA GLU A 29 21.02 -11.71 6.34
C GLU A 29 20.03 -12.03 5.22
N SER A 30 18.86 -11.39 5.20
CA SER A 30 17.85 -11.55 4.15
C SER A 30 17.97 -10.47 3.08
N PRO A 31 17.85 -10.81 1.78
CA PRO A 31 17.69 -9.83 0.71
C PRO A 31 16.53 -8.85 0.96
N LEU A 32 15.47 -9.31 1.64
CA LEU A 32 14.28 -8.49 1.92
C LEU A 32 14.60 -7.26 2.79
N TYR A 33 15.60 -7.33 3.67
CA TYR A 33 16.02 -6.19 4.49
C TYR A 33 16.55 -5.05 3.61
N TYR A 34 17.40 -5.39 2.63
CA TYR A 34 17.99 -4.41 1.73
C TYR A 34 16.97 -3.87 0.74
N ILE A 35 16.07 -4.73 0.24
CA ILE A 35 14.99 -4.32 -0.64
C ILE A 35 14.07 -3.34 0.07
N ALA A 36 13.57 -3.67 1.27
CA ALA A 36 12.64 -2.81 2.00
C ALA A 36 13.23 -1.43 2.34
N GLY A 37 14.55 -1.35 2.55
CA GLY A 37 15.27 -0.09 2.75
C GLY A 37 15.77 0.59 1.46
N ASP A 38 15.37 0.09 0.29
CA ASP A 38 15.80 0.51 -1.05
C ASP A 38 17.33 0.60 -1.27
N LYS A 39 18.08 -0.31 -0.62
CA LYS A 39 19.55 -0.35 -0.62
C LYS A 39 20.10 -1.22 -1.75
N VAL A 40 19.86 -0.80 -2.99
CA VAL A 40 20.14 -1.63 -4.18
C VAL A 40 21.63 -2.04 -4.33
N ASP A 41 22.56 -1.17 -3.96
CA ASP A 41 23.99 -1.45 -4.10
C ASP A 41 24.50 -2.45 -3.04
N GLU A 42 24.00 -2.34 -1.80
CA GLU A 42 24.27 -3.31 -0.73
C GLU A 42 23.66 -4.68 -1.06
N LEU A 43 22.43 -4.70 -1.63
CA LEU A 43 21.77 -5.90 -2.12
C LEU A 43 22.64 -6.62 -3.18
N LYS A 44 23.11 -5.89 -4.20
CA LYS A 44 23.98 -6.43 -5.26
C LYS A 44 25.29 -6.97 -4.71
N SER A 45 25.91 -6.23 -3.79
CA SER A 45 27.19 -6.60 -3.18
C SER A 45 27.08 -7.89 -2.34
N LYS A 46 26.04 -7.99 -1.50
CA LYS A 46 25.87 -9.12 -0.58
C LYS A 46 25.26 -10.36 -1.25
N PHE A 47 24.44 -10.18 -2.27
CA PHE A 47 23.74 -11.26 -2.97
C PHE A 47 24.00 -11.24 -4.49
N PRO A 48 25.25 -11.49 -4.94
CA PRO A 48 25.61 -11.42 -6.36
C PRO A 48 24.95 -12.50 -7.23
N LYS A 49 24.42 -13.56 -6.62
CA LYS A 49 23.67 -14.64 -7.28
C LYS A 49 22.25 -14.72 -6.72
N LEU A 50 21.54 -13.60 -6.81
CA LEU A 50 20.17 -13.48 -6.32
C LEU A 50 19.21 -14.30 -7.18
N ASP A 51 18.44 -15.19 -6.56
CA ASP A 51 17.33 -15.87 -7.22
C ASP A 51 16.10 -14.96 -7.21
N ILE A 52 15.83 -14.33 -8.36
CA ILE A 52 14.85 -13.25 -8.52
C ILE A 52 13.39 -13.70 -8.36
N ASN A 53 13.09 -14.97 -8.62
CA ASN A 53 11.74 -15.52 -8.56
C ASN A 53 11.50 -16.26 -7.23
N LYS A 54 12.46 -16.21 -6.30
CA LYS A 54 12.33 -16.84 -5.00
C LYS A 54 11.34 -16.06 -4.13
N SER A 55 10.36 -16.78 -3.60
CA SER A 55 9.55 -16.29 -2.48
C SER A 55 10.29 -16.53 -1.16
N LEU A 56 10.34 -15.50 -0.32
CA LEU A 56 10.91 -15.52 1.03
C LEU A 56 9.86 -14.98 1.99
N ASN A 57 9.50 -15.72 3.04
CA ASN A 57 8.43 -15.34 3.97
C ASN A 57 7.10 -15.01 3.24
N ASP A 58 6.73 -15.83 2.27
CA ASP A 58 5.51 -15.71 1.45
C ASP A 58 5.42 -14.41 0.62
N ILE A 59 6.53 -13.70 0.43
CA ILE A 59 6.63 -12.52 -0.43
C ILE A 59 7.79 -12.68 -1.43
N THR A 60 7.57 -12.31 -2.70
CA THR A 60 8.65 -12.26 -3.68
C THR A 60 9.55 -11.06 -3.44
N LEU A 61 10.75 -11.08 -4.01
CA LEU A 61 11.66 -9.94 -3.92
C LEU A 61 11.04 -8.68 -4.56
N LEU A 62 10.37 -8.86 -5.71
CA LEU A 62 9.70 -7.76 -6.40
C LEU A 62 8.50 -7.23 -5.59
N ASP A 63 7.67 -8.11 -5.04
CA ASP A 63 6.55 -7.72 -4.17
C ASP A 63 7.02 -6.97 -2.93
N CYS A 64 8.17 -7.34 -2.37
CA CYS A 64 8.78 -6.59 -1.26
C CYS A 64 9.12 -5.16 -1.71
N ALA A 65 9.77 -5.00 -2.86
CA ALA A 65 10.10 -3.67 -3.39
C ALA A 65 8.83 -2.84 -3.65
N ILE A 66 7.79 -3.45 -4.23
CA ILE A 66 6.50 -2.80 -4.48
C ILE A 66 5.85 -2.35 -3.17
N LYS A 67 5.76 -3.26 -2.18
CA LYS A 67 5.09 -3.00 -0.90
C LYS A 67 5.73 -1.88 -0.10
N TYR A 68 7.06 -1.75 -0.15
CA TYR A 68 7.80 -0.73 0.59
C TYR A 68 8.14 0.51 -0.26
N GLY A 69 7.69 0.56 -1.52
CA GLY A 69 7.95 1.70 -2.38
C GLY A 69 9.43 1.87 -2.76
N SER A 70 10.18 0.77 -2.80
CA SER A 70 11.63 0.74 -2.99
C SER A 70 11.97 0.77 -4.48
N GLU A 71 11.95 1.97 -5.05
CA GLU A 71 12.01 2.22 -6.50
C GLU A 71 13.31 1.73 -7.15
N LEU A 72 14.47 1.94 -6.51
CA LEU A 72 15.76 1.48 -7.06
C LEU A 72 15.82 -0.05 -7.13
N CYS A 73 15.32 -0.72 -6.09
CA CYS A 73 15.26 -2.17 -6.04
C CYS A 73 14.19 -2.73 -6.98
N PHE A 74 13.04 -2.08 -7.10
CA PHE A 74 11.98 -2.42 -8.06
C PHE A 74 12.53 -2.42 -9.48
N ASN A 75 13.17 -1.30 -9.90
CA ASN A 75 13.75 -1.15 -11.23
C ASN A 75 14.86 -2.19 -11.48
N TYR A 76 15.71 -2.43 -10.49
CA TYR A 76 16.75 -3.45 -10.59
C TYR A 76 16.16 -4.86 -10.78
N LEU A 77 15.16 -5.25 -9.98
CA LEU A 77 14.54 -6.57 -10.04
C LEU A 77 13.75 -6.77 -11.35
N LYS A 78 13.01 -5.76 -11.81
CA LYS A 78 12.33 -5.78 -13.12
C LYS A 78 13.31 -5.96 -14.28
N ASN A 79 14.45 -5.25 -14.25
CA ASN A 79 15.51 -5.39 -15.26
C ASN A 79 16.16 -6.78 -15.29
N LEU A 80 16.13 -7.51 -14.18
CA LEU A 80 16.56 -8.90 -14.12
C LEU A 80 15.48 -9.89 -14.62
N GLY A 81 14.26 -9.42 -14.91
CA GLY A 81 13.15 -10.25 -15.38
C GLY A 81 12.25 -10.81 -14.26
N ALA A 82 12.21 -10.16 -13.09
CA ALA A 82 11.23 -10.51 -12.06
C ALA A 82 9.79 -10.22 -12.55
N ASN A 83 8.87 -11.14 -12.26
CA ASN A 83 7.47 -11.04 -12.67
C ASN A 83 6.58 -10.56 -11.53
N TYR A 84 5.50 -9.87 -11.87
CA TYR A 84 4.42 -9.59 -10.93
C TYR A 84 3.75 -10.88 -10.47
N THR A 85 3.17 -10.82 -9.27
CA THR A 85 2.35 -11.88 -8.69
C THR A 85 0.92 -11.39 -8.54
N SER A 86 0.01 -12.32 -8.21
CA SER A 86 -1.39 -11.98 -7.90
C SER A 86 -1.55 -11.04 -6.68
N ASN A 87 -0.49 -10.79 -5.92
CA ASN A 87 -0.50 -9.86 -4.79
C ASN A 87 0.15 -8.50 -5.11
N SER A 88 0.85 -8.37 -6.24
CA SER A 88 1.60 -7.16 -6.59
C SER A 88 0.71 -5.93 -6.62
N GLU A 89 -0.46 -6.01 -7.26
CA GLU A 89 -1.43 -4.90 -7.37
C GLU A 89 -1.82 -4.38 -5.97
N LYS A 90 -2.17 -5.30 -5.07
CA LYS A 90 -2.51 -4.98 -3.69
C LYS A 90 -1.33 -4.32 -2.97
N TYR A 91 -0.12 -4.84 -3.14
CA TYR A 91 1.06 -4.26 -2.51
C TYR A 91 1.39 -2.87 -3.03
N ALA A 92 1.19 -2.58 -4.31
CA ALA A 92 1.44 -1.25 -4.87
C ALA A 92 0.47 -0.22 -4.27
N VAL A 93 -0.81 -0.60 -4.16
CA VAL A 93 -1.84 0.24 -3.54
C VAL A 93 -1.60 0.42 -2.04
N GLN A 94 -1.07 -0.58 -1.33
CA GLN A 94 -0.70 -0.47 0.07
C GLN A 94 0.55 0.40 0.28
N GLY A 95 1.58 0.20 -0.55
CA GLY A 95 2.87 0.88 -0.44
C GLY A 95 2.80 2.35 -0.81
N GLY A 96 1.86 2.73 -1.68
CA GLY A 96 1.58 4.14 -1.96
C GLY A 96 2.62 4.84 -2.83
N ASN A 97 3.65 4.14 -3.32
CA ASN A 97 4.61 4.70 -4.25
C ASN A 97 3.94 4.84 -5.64
N LYS A 98 3.69 6.07 -6.05
CA LYS A 98 3.01 6.39 -7.31
C LYS A 98 3.78 5.96 -8.54
N ASP A 99 5.10 6.09 -8.54
CA ASP A 99 5.91 5.80 -9.71
C ASP A 99 5.87 4.30 -10.01
N ILE A 100 5.96 3.46 -8.97
CA ILE A 100 5.76 2.01 -9.09
C ILE A 100 4.32 1.70 -9.53
N PHE A 101 3.32 2.32 -8.90
CA PHE A 101 1.91 2.10 -9.25
C PHE A 101 1.62 2.44 -10.71
N MET A 102 2.11 3.58 -11.21
CA MET A 102 1.94 4.01 -12.59
C MET A 102 2.70 3.10 -13.56
N GLN A 103 3.94 2.70 -13.22
CA GLN A 103 4.68 1.73 -14.03
C GLN A 103 3.94 0.41 -14.15
N MET A 104 3.30 -0.08 -13.08
CA MET A 104 2.49 -1.31 -13.14
C MET A 104 1.28 -1.18 -14.06
N ILE A 105 0.63 -0.01 -14.09
CA ILE A 105 -0.44 0.27 -15.05
C ILE A 105 0.09 0.25 -16.49
N GLU A 106 1.24 0.88 -16.74
CA GLU A 106 1.88 0.90 -18.06
C GLU A 106 2.30 -0.50 -18.52
N ASP A 107 2.73 -1.34 -17.58
CA ASP A 107 3.06 -2.75 -17.82
C ASP A 107 1.81 -3.64 -18.04
N GLY A 108 0.61 -3.08 -17.86
CA GLY A 108 -0.67 -3.73 -18.15
C GLY A 108 -1.34 -4.44 -16.98
N GLU A 109 -0.85 -4.24 -15.75
CA GLU A 109 -1.52 -4.76 -14.55
C GLU A 109 -2.85 -4.07 -14.31
N SER A 110 -3.82 -4.81 -13.77
CA SER A 110 -5.13 -4.28 -13.42
C SER A 110 -5.15 -3.77 -11.98
N PHE A 111 -6.13 -2.95 -11.61
CA PHE A 111 -6.24 -2.48 -10.22
C PHE A 111 -7.69 -2.50 -9.74
N ASP A 112 -8.45 -3.50 -10.16
CA ASP A 112 -9.89 -3.59 -9.90
C ASP A 112 -10.19 -3.71 -8.40
N ASN A 113 -11.22 -2.97 -7.95
CA ASN A 113 -11.71 -2.99 -6.56
C ASN A 113 -10.64 -2.61 -5.50
N MET A 114 -9.70 -1.73 -5.83
CA MET A 114 -8.60 -1.34 -4.94
C MET A 114 -8.82 -0.02 -4.19
N ILE A 115 -9.85 0.76 -4.52
CA ILE A 115 -10.05 2.10 -3.93
C ILE A 115 -10.15 2.09 -2.40
N ASN A 116 -10.86 1.13 -1.80
CA ASN A 116 -10.95 1.01 -0.34
C ASN A 116 -9.62 0.60 0.29
N THR A 117 -8.80 -0.20 -0.42
CA THR A 117 -7.43 -0.52 0.01
C THR A 117 -6.58 0.75 0.04
N ALA A 118 -6.66 1.58 -0.99
CA ALA A 118 -5.94 2.87 -1.04
C ALA A 118 -6.35 3.77 0.13
N LEU A 119 -7.66 3.90 0.39
CA LEU A 119 -8.18 4.70 1.53
C LEU A 119 -7.74 4.16 2.89
N LYS A 120 -7.78 2.83 3.09
CA LYS A 120 -7.33 2.18 4.33
C LYS A 120 -5.87 2.46 4.65
N TYR A 121 -5.02 2.52 3.61
CA TYR A 121 -3.60 2.83 3.75
C TYR A 121 -3.29 4.33 3.60
N ARG A 122 -4.33 5.19 3.56
CA ARG A 122 -4.23 6.65 3.44
C ARG A 122 -3.51 7.13 2.17
N ASN A 123 -3.49 6.31 1.12
CA ASN A 123 -2.92 6.63 -0.18
C ASN A 123 -3.98 7.33 -1.05
N TYR A 124 -4.39 8.52 -0.61
CA TYR A 124 -5.52 9.25 -1.19
C TYR A 124 -5.34 9.59 -2.66
N GLU A 125 -4.12 9.90 -3.10
CA GLU A 125 -3.86 10.24 -4.50
C GLU A 125 -4.01 9.02 -5.43
N ILE A 126 -3.67 7.82 -4.93
CA ILE A 126 -3.99 6.57 -5.65
C ILE A 126 -5.51 6.34 -5.63
N ALA A 127 -6.19 6.58 -4.50
CA ALA A 127 -7.66 6.47 -4.43
C ALA A 127 -8.36 7.39 -5.44
N ASP A 128 -7.90 8.64 -5.55
CA ASP A 128 -8.41 9.62 -6.52
C ASP A 128 -8.12 9.20 -7.96
N TYR A 129 -6.94 8.63 -8.22
CA TYR A 129 -6.62 8.05 -9.53
C TYR A 129 -7.56 6.89 -9.87
N LEU A 130 -7.78 5.96 -8.94
CA LEU A 130 -8.67 4.81 -9.10
C LEU A 130 -10.12 5.24 -9.37
N LYS A 131 -10.59 6.25 -8.65
CA LYS A 131 -11.92 6.85 -8.88
C LYS A 131 -12.03 7.50 -10.25
N SER A 132 -11.04 8.30 -10.64
CA SER A 132 -11.13 9.15 -11.84
C SER A 132 -10.87 8.40 -13.14
N ASN A 133 -9.96 7.42 -13.12
CA ASN A 133 -9.53 6.70 -14.33
C ASN A 133 -10.17 5.32 -14.47
N PHE A 134 -10.49 4.66 -13.36
CA PHE A 134 -11.12 3.33 -13.38
C PHE A 134 -12.58 3.35 -12.90
N GLY A 135 -13.13 4.54 -12.59
CA GLY A 135 -14.53 4.68 -12.18
C GLY A 135 -14.88 3.99 -10.87
N GLN A 136 -13.88 3.65 -10.03
CA GLN A 136 -14.12 2.92 -8.80
C GLN A 136 -14.81 3.79 -7.75
N THR A 137 -15.67 3.16 -6.96
CA THR A 137 -16.41 3.81 -5.87
C THR A 137 -15.98 3.25 -4.54
N PHE A 138 -15.80 4.13 -3.56
CA PHE A 138 -15.51 3.75 -2.17
C PHE A 138 -16.78 3.42 -1.38
N ASP A 139 -16.59 2.75 -0.25
CA ASP A 139 -17.63 2.44 0.74
C ASP A 139 -18.32 3.71 1.25
N SER A 140 -19.61 3.63 1.59
CA SER A 140 -20.29 4.81 2.13
C SER A 140 -19.71 5.23 3.50
N ILE A 141 -20.00 6.46 3.94
CA ILE A 141 -19.68 6.88 5.32
C ILE A 141 -20.33 5.91 6.31
N ALA A 142 -21.59 5.53 6.09
CA ALA A 142 -22.32 4.61 6.96
C ALA A 142 -21.66 3.22 7.02
N GLU A 143 -21.19 2.69 5.90
CA GLU A 143 -20.46 1.42 5.82
C GLU A 143 -19.10 1.49 6.52
N SER A 144 -18.34 2.56 6.27
CA SER A 144 -17.07 2.81 6.95
C SER A 144 -17.24 2.88 8.47
N MET A 145 -18.27 3.59 8.95
CA MET A 145 -18.61 3.67 10.36
C MET A 145 -19.03 2.31 10.93
N TYR A 146 -19.83 1.53 10.19
CA TYR A 146 -20.28 0.19 10.62
C TYR A 146 -19.10 -0.76 10.87
N PHE A 147 -18.10 -0.76 10.00
CA PHE A 147 -16.89 -1.58 10.14
C PHE A 147 -15.81 -0.95 11.04
N GLY A 148 -16.07 0.21 11.64
CA GLY A 148 -15.11 0.90 12.52
C GLY A 148 -13.95 1.57 11.79
N ASN A 149 -14.05 1.78 10.47
CA ASN A 149 -13.07 2.49 9.65
C ASN A 149 -13.22 4.02 9.81
N TYR A 150 -13.06 4.52 11.03
CA TYR A 150 -13.34 5.93 11.36
C TYR A 150 -12.45 6.93 10.63
N ASP A 151 -11.18 6.57 10.37
CA ASP A 151 -10.27 7.40 9.59
C ASP A 151 -10.77 7.58 8.15
N ILE A 152 -11.25 6.49 7.53
CA ILE A 152 -11.85 6.53 6.19
C ILE A 152 -13.15 7.34 6.24
N ALA A 153 -14.02 7.08 7.21
CA ALA A 153 -15.26 7.85 7.37
C ALA A 153 -15.01 9.36 7.53
N SER A 154 -13.99 9.73 8.31
CA SER A 154 -13.57 11.13 8.49
C SER A 154 -13.07 11.73 7.18
N TYR A 155 -12.21 11.02 6.45
CA TYR A 155 -11.74 11.45 5.13
C TYR A 155 -12.89 11.62 4.13
N LEU A 156 -13.82 10.68 4.07
CA LEU A 156 -14.98 10.73 3.18
C LEU A 156 -15.89 11.93 3.52
N LEU A 157 -16.13 12.17 4.81
CA LEU A 157 -16.94 13.29 5.27
C LEU A 157 -16.30 14.64 4.89
N THR A 158 -14.99 14.81 5.06
CA THR A 158 -14.30 16.06 4.72
C THR A 158 -14.18 16.29 3.21
N ASN A 159 -14.29 15.23 2.41
CA ASN A 159 -14.26 15.29 0.94
C ASN A 159 -15.65 15.23 0.30
N GLY A 160 -16.70 15.54 1.06
CA GLY A 160 -18.05 15.76 0.53
C GLY A 160 -18.79 14.49 0.11
N ALA A 161 -18.42 13.33 0.64
CA ALA A 161 -19.23 12.13 0.47
C ALA A 161 -20.62 12.31 1.11
N ASP A 162 -21.65 11.73 0.50
CA ASP A 162 -23.03 11.85 0.97
C ASP A 162 -23.22 11.13 2.31
N ILE A 163 -23.39 11.90 3.38
CA ILE A 163 -23.65 11.41 4.74
C ILE A 163 -24.98 10.67 4.86
N ASN A 164 -25.93 10.91 3.95
CA ASN A 164 -27.24 10.25 3.95
C ASN A 164 -27.23 8.94 3.13
N LYS A 165 -26.12 8.59 2.48
CA LYS A 165 -26.00 7.33 1.73
C LYS A 165 -26.09 6.15 2.70
N LEU A 166 -27.23 5.47 2.68
CA LEU A 166 -27.51 4.33 3.53
C LEU A 166 -26.59 3.14 3.21
N TYR A 167 -26.14 2.45 4.25
CA TYR A 167 -25.50 1.13 4.14
C TYR A 167 -26.52 0.06 4.54
N ASN A 168 -27.06 -0.66 3.56
CA ASN A 168 -28.07 -1.69 3.77
C ASN A 168 -27.42 -3.05 4.01
N LEU A 169 -27.04 -3.33 5.26
CA LEU A 169 -26.39 -4.59 5.65
C LEU A 169 -27.32 -5.82 5.58
N PHE A 170 -28.64 -5.64 5.68
CA PHE A 170 -29.61 -6.73 5.83
C PHE A 170 -30.86 -6.54 4.95
N LEU A 171 -30.88 -7.18 3.77
CA LEU A 171 -32.12 -7.55 3.06
C LEU A 171 -32.38 -9.06 3.05
N PHE A 172 -31.51 -9.90 3.63
CA PHE A 172 -31.64 -11.38 3.56
C PHE A 172 -32.17 -12.08 4.81
N ILE A 173 -32.42 -11.39 5.94
CA ILE A 173 -32.94 -12.06 7.15
C ILE A 173 -34.49 -12.13 7.19
N PHE A 174 -35.21 -11.34 6.39
CA PHE A 174 -36.67 -11.28 6.49
C PHE A 174 -37.46 -12.12 5.47
N ILE A 175 -36.80 -12.85 4.56
CA ILE A 175 -37.49 -13.71 3.58
C ILE A 175 -37.60 -15.18 4.05
N ILE A 176 -36.91 -15.59 5.12
CA ILE A 176 -36.92 -16.98 5.61
C ILE A 176 -38.00 -17.24 6.69
N VAL A 177 -38.80 -16.23 7.08
CA VAL A 177 -39.81 -16.37 8.16
C VAL A 177 -41.25 -16.05 7.71
N LEU A 178 -41.59 -16.27 6.44
CA LEU A 178 -42.98 -16.17 5.96
C LEU A 178 -43.38 -17.34 5.06
#